data_AF-A0A7W3YF95-F1
#
_entry.id   AF-A0A7W3YF95-F1
#
_cell.length_a   1.000
_cell.length_b   1.000
_cell.length_c   1.000
_cell.angle_alpha   90.00
_cell.angle_beta   90.00
_cell.angle_gamma   90.00
#
_symmetry.space_group_name_H-M   'P 1'
#
loop_
_entity.id
_entity.type
_entity.pdbx_description
1 polymer ?
#
loop_
_entity_poly.entity_id
_entity_poly.type
_entity_poly.pdbx_seq_one_letter_code
_entity_poly.pdbx_strand_id
1 'polypeptide(L)'
;MKHILGAIRWLLLFACLIWGALQLNGAVFAAWAAAGPPSANPEGWLFVAGNRLAWAGASFLAGAGLFLLVRERPIGRFAAGLLIAAFLLVVFPYAREFVATDKCLDSGGRWSDLRCVR
;
A
#
# COMPACT_ATOMS: atom_id res chain seq x y z
N MET A 1 -19.76 -1.05 27.31
CA MET A 1 -19.46 -0.45 25.98
C MET A 1 -18.04 0.12 25.86
N LYS A 2 -17.52 0.93 26.81
CA LYS A 2 -16.16 1.52 26.73
C LYS A 2 -15.02 0.49 26.61
N HIS A 3 -15.10 -0.62 27.34
CA HIS A 3 -14.10 -1.71 27.26
C HIS A 3 -14.06 -2.38 25.89
N ILE A 4 -15.22 -2.54 25.24
CA ILE A 4 -15.33 -3.16 23.90
C ILE A 4 -14.71 -2.25 22.84
N LEU A 5 -15.00 -0.94 22.88
CA LEU A 5 -14.38 0.05 22.00
C LEU A 5 -12.86 0.11 22.16
N GLY A 6 -12.37 0.03 23.40
CA GLY A 6 -10.94 -0.06 23.69
C GLY A 6 -10.28 -1.29 23.08
N ALA A 7 -10.91 -2.46 23.23
CA ALA A 7 -10.41 -3.72 22.65
C ALA A 7 -10.38 -3.67 21.11
N ILE A 8 -11.47 -3.22 20.47
CA ILE A 8 -11.57 -3.07 19.02
C ILE A 8 -10.48 -2.13 18.50
N ARG A 9 -10.24 -1.00 19.18
CA ARG A 9 -9.22 -0.02 18.80
C ARG A 9 -7.83 -0.64 18.71
N TRP A 10 -7.45 -1.41 19.73
CA TRP A 10 -6.16 -2.08 19.77
C TRP A 10 -6.08 -3.21 18.76
N LEU A 11 -7.15 -4.00 18.60
CA LEU A 11 -7.21 -5.07 17.61
C LEU A 11 -7.00 -4.55 16.18
N LEU A 12 -7.67 -3.45 15.82
CA LEU A 12 -7.49 -2.79 14.52
C LEU A 12 -6.06 -2.30 14.33
N LEU A 13 -5.48 -1.65 15.35
CA LEU A 13 -4.09 -1.18 15.28
C LEU A 13 -3.12 -2.34 15.07
N PHE A 14 -3.23 -3.43 15.85
CA PHE A 14 -2.35 -4.58 15.71
C PHE A 14 -2.52 -5.28 14.36
N ALA A 15 -3.74 -5.44 13.88
CA ALA A 15 -4.00 -6.00 12.55
C ALA A 15 -3.31 -5.17 11.45
N CYS A 16 -3.47 -3.84 11.50
CA CYS A 16 -2.82 -2.92 10.57
C CYS A 16 -1.29 -2.93 10.68
N LEU A 17 -0.73 -3.03 11.89
CA LEU A 17 0.72 -3.12 12.09
C LEU A 17 1.30 -4.42 11.53
N ILE A 18 0.66 -5.56 11.81
CA ILE A 18 1.09 -6.87 11.31
C ILE A 18 1.02 -6.90 9.79
N TRP A 19 -0.10 -6.46 9.21
CA TRP A 19 -0.27 -6.41 7.76
C TRP A 19 0.71 -5.43 7.10
N GLY A 20 0.90 -4.24 7.69
CA GLY A 20 1.85 -3.26 7.21
C GLY A 20 3.30 -3.77 7.24
N ALA A 21 3.68 -4.48 8.30
CA ALA A 21 5.01 -5.09 8.43
C ALA A 21 5.23 -6.20 7.39
N LEU A 22 4.22 -7.04 7.14
CA LEU A 22 4.27 -8.06 6.08
C LEU A 22 4.51 -7.43 4.71
N GLN A 23 3.77 -6.35 4.41
CA GLN A 23 3.89 -5.64 3.14
C GLN A 23 5.23 -4.93 3.01
N LEU A 24 5.72 -4.30 4.08
CA LEU A 24 7.02 -3.65 4.10
C LEU A 24 8.16 -4.66 3.88
N ASN A 25 8.10 -5.82 4.54
CA ASN A 25 9.06 -6.89 4.31
C ASN A 25 9.06 -7.36 2.85
N GLY A 26 7.88 -7.54 2.27
CA GLY A 26 7.75 -7.88 0.85
C GLY A 26 8.25 -6.77 -0.09
N ALA A 27 8.09 -5.50 0.29
CA ALA A 27 8.61 -4.37 -0.47
C ALA A 27 10.15 -4.34 -0.46
N VAL A 28 10.77 -4.57 0.71
CA VAL A 28 12.23 -4.68 0.85
C VAL A 28 12.76 -5.86 0.02
N PHE A 29 12.11 -7.01 0.10
CA PHE A 29 12.48 -8.17 -0.71
C PHE A 29 12.39 -7.88 -2.21
N ALA A 30 11.29 -7.27 -2.68
CA ALA A 30 11.12 -6.94 -4.09
C ALA A 30 12.14 -5.89 -4.56
N ALA A 31 12.45 -4.88 -3.74
CA ALA A 31 13.48 -3.89 -4.04
C ALA A 31 14.88 -4.54 -4.13
N TRP A 32 15.17 -5.47 -3.22
CA TRP A 32 16.40 -6.26 -3.27
C TRP A 32 16.47 -7.14 -4.52
N ALA A 33 15.36 -7.79 -4.91
CA ALA A 33 15.29 -8.60 -6.13
C ALA A 33 15.42 -7.78 -7.42
N ALA A 34 15.03 -6.49 -7.39
CA ALA A 34 15.22 -5.57 -8.50
C ALA A 34 16.69 -5.10 -8.64
N ALA A 35 17.39 -4.89 -7.53
CA ALA A 35 18.72 -4.26 -7.51
C ALA A 35 19.89 -5.23 -7.30
N GLY A 36 19.67 -6.39 -6.69
CA GLY A 36 20.72 -7.31 -6.24
C GLY A 36 21.10 -8.35 -7.29
N PRO A 37 20.46 -9.53 -7.31
CA PRO A 37 20.77 -10.59 -8.28
C PRO A 37 20.26 -10.25 -9.68
N PRO A 38 20.89 -10.79 -10.77
CA PRO A 38 20.35 -10.66 -12.12
C PRO A 38 18.97 -11.31 -12.20
N SER A 39 17.92 -10.49 -12.19
CA SER A 39 16.55 -10.94 -12.38
C SER A 39 16.14 -10.75 -13.83
N ALA A 40 15.29 -11.64 -14.34
CA ALA A 40 14.80 -11.57 -15.71
C ALA A 40 13.89 -10.35 -15.98
N ASN A 41 13.38 -9.72 -14.92
CA ASN A 41 12.49 -8.55 -15.00
C ASN A 41 12.67 -7.60 -13.78
N PRO A 42 13.75 -6.81 -13.73
CA PRO A 42 14.02 -5.91 -12.60
C PRO A 42 12.97 -4.79 -12.48
N GLU A 43 12.46 -4.31 -13.62
CA GLU A 43 11.37 -3.32 -13.71
C GLU A 43 10.09 -3.83 -13.01
N GLY A 44 9.70 -5.08 -13.26
CA GLY A 44 8.56 -5.71 -12.61
C GLY A 44 8.72 -5.85 -11.10
N TRP A 45 9.93 -6.21 -10.63
CA TRP A 45 10.23 -6.25 -9.20
C TRP A 45 10.16 -4.88 -8.54
N LEU A 46 10.66 -3.83 -9.21
CA LEU A 46 10.55 -2.45 -8.75
C LEU A 46 9.09 -1.98 -8.71
N PHE A 47 8.29 -2.40 -9.70
CA PHE A 47 6.85 -2.14 -9.73
C PHE A 47 6.15 -2.74 -8.50
N VAL A 48 6.40 -4.02 -8.22
CA VAL A 48 5.88 -4.75 -7.05
C VAL A 48 6.36 -4.10 -5.74
N ALA A 49 7.63 -3.70 -5.64
CA ALA A 49 8.18 -3.04 -4.47
C ALA A 49 7.41 -1.74 -4.13
N GLY A 50 7.18 -0.90 -5.13
CA GLY A 50 6.40 0.34 -4.98
C GLY A 50 4.96 0.08 -4.52
N ASN A 51 4.29 -0.93 -5.07
CA ASN A 51 2.91 -1.25 -4.70
C ASN A 51 2.83 -1.78 -3.27
N ARG A 52 3.75 -2.67 -2.87
CA ARG A 52 3.81 -3.19 -1.49
C ARG A 52 4.16 -2.09 -0.49
N LEU A 53 5.03 -1.15 -0.85
CA LEU A 53 5.34 0.01 -0.02
C LEU A 53 4.11 0.90 0.20
N ALA A 54 3.33 1.14 -0.85
CA ALA A 54 2.07 1.88 -0.75
C ALA A 54 1.07 1.17 0.18
N TRP A 55 0.92 -0.15 0.06
CA TRP A 55 0.09 -0.95 0.98
C TRP A 55 0.59 -0.91 2.43
N ALA A 56 1.91 -0.95 2.65
CA ALA A 56 2.49 -0.84 3.99
C ALA A 56 2.17 0.54 4.61
N GLY A 57 2.42 1.62 3.87
CA GLY A 57 2.10 2.98 4.29
C GLY A 57 0.60 3.16 4.57
N ALA A 58 -0.26 2.68 3.68
CA ALA A 58 -1.71 2.71 3.87
C ALA A 58 -2.12 2.00 5.16
N SER A 59 -1.53 0.85 5.46
CA SER A 59 -1.85 0.05 6.64
C SER A 59 -1.46 0.78 7.93
N PHE A 60 -0.25 1.35 7.99
CA PHE A 60 0.19 2.10 9.17
C PHE A 60 -0.64 3.37 9.40
N LEU A 61 -0.95 4.12 8.33
CA LEU A 61 -1.77 5.31 8.42
C LEU A 61 -3.22 4.98 8.80
N ALA A 62 -3.80 3.92 8.25
CA ALA A 62 -5.13 3.45 8.62
C ALA A 62 -5.19 2.98 10.08
N GLY A 63 -4.18 2.23 10.55
CA GLY A 63 -4.07 1.80 11.93
C GLY A 63 -4.03 2.99 12.90
N ALA A 64 -3.16 3.98 12.62
CA ALA A 64 -3.07 5.19 13.42
C ALA A 64 -4.35 6.05 13.35
N GLY A 65 -4.90 6.24 12.15
CA GLY A 65 -6.13 7.01 11.91
C GLY A 65 -7.33 6.42 12.64
N LEU A 66 -7.57 5.10 12.52
CA LEU A 66 -8.64 4.39 13.22
C LEU A 66 -8.43 4.40 14.73
N PHE A 67 -7.18 4.26 15.20
CA PHE A 67 -6.87 4.31 16.63
C PHE A 67 -7.26 5.68 17.24
N LEU A 68 -6.93 6.77 16.56
CA LEU A 68 -7.30 8.13 16.98
C LEU A 68 -8.81 8.37 16.85
N LEU A 69 -9.42 7.92 15.75
CA LEU A 69 -10.86 8.07 15.49
C LEU A 69 -11.74 7.41 16.57
N VAL A 70 -11.34 6.24 17.06
CA VAL A 70 -12.08 5.51 18.11
C VAL A 70 -11.87 6.14 19.50
N ARG A 71 -10.77 6.89 19.69
CA ARG A 71 -10.46 7.58 20.96
C ARG A 71 -11.19 8.92 21.09
N GLU A 72 -11.26 9.70 20.02
CA GLU A 72 -11.69 11.09 20.06
C GLU A 72 -13.04 11.28 19.35
N ARG A 73 -13.99 11.88 20.07
CA ARG A 73 -15.26 12.39 19.52
C ARG A 73 -15.32 13.88 19.88
N PRO A 74 -15.39 14.82 18.92
CA PRO A 74 -15.54 14.66 17.46
C PRO A 74 -14.27 14.16 16.73
N ILE A 75 -14.42 13.78 15.45
CA ILE A 75 -13.31 13.35 14.58
C ILE A 75 -12.27 14.47 14.48
N GLY A 76 -11.08 14.23 15.04
CA GLY A 76 -9.96 15.14 14.89
C GLY A 76 -9.50 15.25 13.44
N ARG A 77 -9.17 16.47 12.98
CA ARG A 77 -8.64 16.72 11.62
C ARG A 77 -7.42 15.85 11.29
N PHE A 78 -6.62 15.52 12.29
CA PHE A 78 -5.48 14.61 12.15
C PHE A 78 -5.90 13.17 11.81
N ALA A 79 -6.91 12.62 12.50
CA ALA A 79 -7.41 11.29 12.19
C ALA A 79 -8.00 11.23 10.77
N ALA A 80 -8.73 12.27 10.36
CA ALA A 80 -9.25 12.39 9.00
C ALA A 80 -8.12 12.45 7.96
N GLY A 81 -7.09 13.29 8.20
CA GLY A 81 -5.93 13.41 7.32
C GLY A 81 -5.18 12.08 7.12
N LEU A 82 -4.99 11.31 8.20
CA LEU A 82 -4.36 9.98 8.13
C LEU A 82 -5.20 9.00 7.32
N LEU A 83 -6.52 8.99 7.50
CA LEU A 83 -7.41 8.10 6.75
C LEU A 83 -7.50 8.47 5.27
N ILE A 84 -7.49 9.77 4.93
CA ILE A 84 -7.43 10.24 3.55
C ILE A 84 -6.11 9.82 2.90
N ALA A 85 -4.99 10.04 3.57
CA ALA A 85 -3.68 9.63 3.07
C ALA A 85 -3.60 8.09 2.89
N ALA A 86 -4.14 7.33 3.84
CA ALA A 86 -4.24 5.88 3.72
C ALA A 86 -5.07 5.45 2.50
N PHE A 87 -6.22 6.11 2.29
CA PHE A 87 -7.07 5.86 1.14
C PHE A 87 -6.35 6.15 -0.19
N LEU A 88 -5.67 7.29 -0.30
CA LEU A 88 -4.90 7.65 -1.49
C LEU A 88 -3.80 6.62 -1.80
N LEU A 89 -3.12 6.10 -0.78
CA LEU A 89 -2.11 5.05 -0.95
C LEU A 89 -2.71 3.70 -1.37
N VAL A 90 -3.95 3.38 -0.98
CA VAL A 90 -4.66 2.19 -1.48
C VAL A 90 -5.05 2.34 -2.95
N VAL A 91 -5.47 3.54 -3.36
CA VAL A 91 -5.83 3.83 -4.76
C VAL A 91 -4.61 3.84 -5.68
N PHE A 92 -3.46 4.31 -5.18
CA PHE A 92 -2.22 4.45 -5.93
C PHE A 92 -1.82 3.21 -6.78
N PRO A 93 -1.72 1.97 -6.25
CA PRO A 93 -1.32 0.82 -7.05
C PRO A 93 -2.26 0.56 -8.23
N TYR A 94 -3.58 0.73 -8.06
CA TYR A 94 -4.55 0.54 -9.14
C TYR A 94 -4.44 1.62 -10.20
N ALA A 95 -4.32 2.88 -9.78
CA ALA A 95 -4.14 4.00 -10.71
C ALA A 95 -2.84 3.86 -11.50
N ARG A 96 -1.76 3.41 -10.84
CA ARG A 96 -0.46 3.19 -11.47
C ARG A 96 -0.50 2.06 -12.49
N GLU A 97 -1.19 0.95 -12.17
CA GLU A 97 -1.38 -0.16 -13.11
C GLU A 97 -2.19 0.27 -14.33
N PHE A 98 -3.29 1.00 -14.12
CA PHE A 98 -4.11 1.56 -15.20
C PHE A 98 -3.28 2.43 -16.15
N VAL A 99 -2.50 3.39 -15.61
CA VAL A 99 -1.63 4.27 -16.41
C VAL A 99 -0.55 3.48 -17.17
N ALA A 100 -0.02 2.41 -16.58
CA ALA A 100 1.01 1.59 -17.23
C ALA A 100 0.43 0.78 -18.40
N THR A 101 -0.77 0.22 -18.24
CA THR A 101 -1.48 -0.49 -19.32
C THR A 101 -1.84 0.44 -20.47
N ASP A 102 -2.39 1.61 -20.16
CA ASP A 102 -2.82 2.61 -21.14
C ASP A 102 -1.65 3.06 -22.02
N LYS A 103 -0.52 3.45 -21.40
CA LYS A 103 0.71 3.80 -22.10
C LYS A 103 1.24 2.69 -23.01
N CYS A 104 1.08 1.43 -22.61
CA CYS A 104 1.52 0.31 -23.43
C CYS A 104 0.65 0.18 -24.69
N LEU A 105 -0.67 0.26 -24.54
CA LEU A 105 -1.63 0.20 -25.64
C LEU A 105 -1.43 1.36 -26.63
N ASP A 106 -1.26 2.59 -26.12
CA ASP A 106 -0.99 3.77 -26.93
C ASP A 106 0.31 3.66 -27.74
N SER A 107 1.29 2.91 -27.23
CA SER A 107 2.58 2.69 -27.89
C SER A 107 2.56 1.59 -28.97
N GLY A 108 1.39 0.99 -29.22
CA GLY A 108 1.19 -0.15 -30.11
C GLY A 108 1.66 -1.48 -29.54
N GLY A 109 1.94 -1.54 -28.24
CA GLY A 109 2.42 -2.74 -27.56
C GLY A 109 1.29 -3.61 -27.01
N ARG A 110 1.67 -4.79 -26.53
CA ARG A 110 0.83 -5.73 -25.81
C ARG A 110 1.43 -6.02 -24.44
N TRP A 111 0.58 -6.09 -23.42
CA TRP A 111 0.97 -6.45 -22.08
C TRP A 111 1.26 -7.96 -21.99
N SER A 112 2.44 -8.35 -21.49
CA SER A 112 2.86 -9.75 -21.26
C SER A 112 3.75 -9.83 -20.03
N ASP A 113 3.48 -10.76 -19.10
CA ASP A 113 4.33 -11.03 -17.92
C ASP A 113 4.86 -9.78 -17.19
N LEU A 114 3.94 -8.86 -16.84
CA LEU A 114 4.25 -7.62 -16.11
C LEU A 114 5.17 -6.64 -16.87
N ARG A 115 5.25 -6.75 -18.20
CA ARG A 115 6.00 -5.84 -19.06
C ARG A 115 5.21 -5.49 -20.32
N CYS A 116 5.44 -4.29 -20.83
CA CYS A 116 4.97 -3.93 -22.16
C CYS A 116 5.92 -4.53 -23.21
N VAL A 117 5.37 -5.28 -24.16
CA VAL A 117 6.12 -5.84 -25.30
C VAL A 117 5.60 -5.17 -26.56
N ARG A 118 6.50 -4.65 -27.38
CA ARG A 118 6.15 -4.07 -28.69
C ARG A 118 6.21 -5.13 -29.77
#